data_AF-A0A0B6YQR3-F1
#
_entry.id   AF-A0A0B6YQR3-F1
#
_cell.length_a   1.000
_cell.length_b   1.000
_cell.length_c   1.000
_cell.angle_alpha   90.00
_cell.angle_beta   90.00
_cell.angle_gamma   90.00
#
_symmetry.space_group_name_H-M   'P 1'
#
loop_
_entity.id
_entity.type
_entity.pdbx_description
1 polymer ?
#
loop_
_entity_poly.entity_id
_entity_poly.type
_entity_poly.pdbx_seq_one_letter_code
_entity_poly.pdbx_strand_id
1 'polypeptide(L)' 'MLTEGTQHECRLCSALFDSPARLQTHLIQHSFVSKDIMCFVCNKIFESPQEIQVHALEHG' A
#
# COMPACT_ATOMS: atom_id res chain seq x y z
N MET A 1 10.81 -12.31 -28.41
CA MET A 1 11.86 -11.79 -27.51
C MET A 1 11.18 -11.30 -26.25
N LEU A 2 11.01 -12.17 -25.27
CA LEU A 2 10.46 -11.82 -23.96
C LEU A 2 11.45 -12.43 -22.96
N THR A 3 12.42 -11.65 -22.55
CA THR A 3 13.29 -12.02 -21.44
C THR A 3 12.40 -12.24 -20.23
N GLU A 4 12.23 -13.49 -19.82
CA GLU A 4 11.71 -13.94 -18.53
C GLU A 4 12.63 -13.46 -17.39
N GLY A 5 12.79 -12.13 -17.27
CA GLY A 5 13.28 -11.51 -16.06
C GLY A 5 12.10 -11.47 -15.11
N THR A 6 12.15 -12.27 -14.04
CA THR A 6 11.16 -12.31 -12.96
C THR A 6 10.82 -10.88 -12.50
N GLN A 7 9.78 -10.27 -13.07
CA GLN A 7 9.29 -8.98 -12.63
C GLN A 7 8.58 -9.19 -11.30
N HIS A 8 9.05 -8.47 -10.30
CA HIS A 8 8.55 -8.54 -8.94
C HIS A 8 7.46 -7.48 -8.77
N GLU A 9 6.20 -7.89 -8.90
CA GLU A 9 5.03 -7.03 -8.71
C GLU A 9 4.72 -6.82 -7.22
N CYS A 10 4.57 -5.56 -6.81
CA CYS A 10 4.03 -5.24 -5.50
C CYS A 10 2.52 -5.42 -5.50
N ARG A 11 2.01 -6.37 -4.72
CA ARG A 11 0.56 -6.63 -4.60
C ARG A 11 -0.23 -5.51 -3.89
N LEU A 12 0.45 -4.53 -3.29
CA LEU A 12 -0.16 -3.42 -2.55
C LEU A 12 -0.45 -2.20 -3.45
N CYS A 13 0.40 -1.95 -4.45
CA CYS A 13 0.26 -0.80 -5.36
C CYS A 13 0.43 -1.15 -6.84
N SER A 14 0.59 -2.45 -7.17
CA SER A 14 0.85 -2.97 -8.51
C SER A 14 2.11 -2.41 -9.20
N ALA A 15 3.07 -1.88 -8.43
CA ALA A 15 4.35 -1.44 -8.97
C ALA A 15 5.22 -2.64 -9.38
N LEU A 16 5.84 -2.56 -10.57
CA LEU A 16 6.69 -3.62 -11.12
C LEU A 16 8.17 -3.29 -10.88
N PHE A 17 8.89 -4.24 -10.30
CA PHE A 17 10.32 -4.10 -10.01
C PHE A 17 11.14 -5.14 -10.76
N ASP A 18 12.32 -4.72 -11.21
CA ASP A 18 13.31 -5.55 -11.92
C ASP A 18 14.13 -6.48 -10.99
N SER A 19 13.99 -6.31 -9.67
CA SER A 19 14.80 -7.03 -8.68
C SER A 19 14.04 -7.27 -7.38
N PRO A 20 14.21 -8.44 -6.73
CA PRO A 20 13.54 -8.74 -5.47
C PRO A 20 14.04 -7.86 -4.32
N ALA A 21 15.30 -7.41 -4.35
CA ALA A 21 15.84 -6.48 -3.36
C ALA A 21 15.13 -5.12 -3.40
N ARG A 22 14.82 -4.62 -4.60
CA ARG A 22 14.04 -3.38 -4.79
C ARG A 22 12.61 -3.54 -4.30
N LEU A 23 11.97 -4.67 -4.62
CA LEU A 23 10.64 -4.98 -4.10
C LEU A 23 10.64 -5.03 -2.57
N GLN A 24 11.62 -5.66 -1.93
CA GLN A 24 11.72 -5.73 -0.47
C GLN A 24 11.85 -4.35 0.17
N THR A 25 12.76 -3.49 -0.32
CA THR A 25 12.88 -2.11 0.18
C THR A 25 11.59 -1.31 -0.02
N HIS A 26 10.90 -1.51 -1.14
CA HIS A 26 9.60 -0.91 -1.41
C HIS A 26 8.50 -1.42 -0.46
N LEU A 27 8.46 -2.72 -0.16
CA LEU A 27 7.53 -3.30 0.81
C LEU A 27 7.78 -2.81 2.24
N ILE A 28 9.02 -2.51 2.61
CA ILE A 28 9.34 -1.88 3.91
C ILE A 28 8.78 -0.46 3.96
N GLN A 29 8.85 0.29 2.87
CA GLN A 29 8.18 1.58 2.75
C GLN A 29 6.67 1.44 2.89
N HIS A 30 6.08 0.42 2.27
CA HIS A 30 4.69 0.05 2.54
C HIS A 30 4.48 -0.30 3.99
N SER A 31 5.36 -1.03 4.68
CA SER A 31 5.17 -1.35 6.11
C SER A 31 5.26 -0.10 7.00
N PHE A 32 6.10 0.87 6.62
CA PHE A 32 6.19 2.17 7.27
C PHE A 32 4.98 3.07 6.99
N VAL A 33 4.44 2.98 5.77
CA VAL A 33 3.20 3.63 5.32
C VAL A 33 1.97 2.91 5.89
N SER A 34 1.99 1.59 6.07
CA SER A 34 0.90 0.70 6.54
C SER A 34 0.56 0.88 8.03
N LYS A 35 1.00 1.99 8.63
CA LYS A 35 0.27 2.62 9.72
C LYS A 35 -1.02 3.30 9.22
N ASP A 36 -1.22 3.30 7.91
CA ASP A 36 -2.41 3.82 7.30
C ASP A 36 -3.61 2.88 7.49
N ILE A 37 -4.59 3.39 8.20
CA ILE A 37 -5.86 2.76 8.45
C ILE A 37 -6.81 3.19 7.33
N MET A 38 -7.27 2.22 6.54
CA MET A 38 -8.12 2.46 5.38
C MET A 38 -9.61 2.45 5.78
N CYS A 39 -10.35 3.47 5.37
CA CYS A 39 -11.81 3.49 5.51
C CYS A 39 -12.46 2.46 4.59
N PHE A 40 -13.31 1.59 5.13
CA PHE A 40 -13.98 0.55 4.35
C PHE A 40 -15.11 1.07 3.45
N VAL A 41 -15.58 2.30 3.66
CA VAL A 41 -16.68 2.91 2.91
C VAL A 41 -16.19 3.62 1.65
N CYS A 42 -15.06 4.32 1.73
CA CYS A 42 -14.53 5.15 0.63
C CYS A 42 -13.09 4.80 0.23
N ASN A 43 -12.49 3.77 0.85
CA ASN A 43 -11.11 3.33 0.63
C ASN A 43 -10.04 4.42 0.80
N LYS A 44 -10.38 5.49 1.54
CA LYS A 44 -9.45 6.56 1.86
C LYS A 44 -8.49 6.10 2.96
N ILE A 45 -7.23 6.46 2.79
CA ILE A 45 -6.09 5.99 3.57
C ILE A 45 -5.77 7.06 4.63
N PHE A 46 -5.65 6.67 5.91
CA PHE A 46 -5.42 7.58 7.02
C PHE A 46 -4.27 7.13 7.90
N GLU A 47 -3.29 7.99 8.14
CA GLU A 47 -2.09 7.72 8.94
C GLU A 47 -2.32 7.58 10.46
N SER A 48 -3.55 7.83 10.93
CA SER A 48 -3.92 7.81 12.36
C SER A 48 -5.30 7.20 12.65
N PRO A 49 -5.45 6.42 13.74
CA PRO A 49 -6.73 5.85 14.16
C PRO A 49 -7.76 6.89 14.61
N GLN A 50 -7.33 8.03 15.13
CA GLN A 50 -8.26 9.11 15.46
C GLN A 50 -8.90 9.72 14.20
N GLU A 51 -8.11 9.91 13.14
CA GLU A 51 -8.54 10.52 11.88
C GLU A 51 -9.63 9.68 11.19
N ILE A 52 -9.40 8.36 11.08
CA ILE A 52 -10.40 7.46 10.50
C ILE A 52 -11.66 7.38 11.37
N GLN A 53 -11.54 7.47 12.70
CA GLN A 53 -12.70 7.40 13.60
C GLN A 53 -13.59 8.64 13.45
N VAL A 54 -13.01 9.84 13.29
CA VAL A 54 -13.77 11.05 12.97
C VAL A 54 -14.36 10.96 11.57
N HIS A 55 -13.58 10.51 10.59
CA HIS A 55 -14.04 10.34 9.22
C HIS A 55 -15.19 9.32 9.09
N ALA A 56 -15.15 8.24 9.88
CA ALA A 56 -16.22 7.24 9.91
C ALA A 56 -17.56 7.83 10.38
N LEU A 57 -17.54 8.90 11.18
CA LEU A 57 -18.75 9.62 11.58
C LEU A 57 -19.34 10.47 10.43
N GLU A 58 -18.55 10.87 9.45
CA GLU A 58 -19.04 11.59 8.26
C GLU A 58 -19.82 10.68 7.30
N HIS A 59 -19.59 9.36 7.37
CA HIS A 59 -20.36 8.36 6.62
C HIS A 59 -21.66 7.93 7.32
N GLY A 60 -21.91 8.45 8.53
CA GLY A 60 -23.09 8.16 9.34
C GLY A 60 -24.40 8.67 8.72
#